data_AF-A0A3D5K6N4-F1
#
_entry.id   AF-A0A3D5K6N4-F1
#
_cell.length_a   1.000
_cell.length_b   1.000
_cell.length_c   1.000
_cell.angle_alpha   90.00
_cell.angle_beta   90.00
_cell.angle_gamma   90.00
#
_symmetry.space_group_name_H-M   'P 1'
#
loop_
_entity.id
_entity.type
_entity.pdbx_description
1 polymer ?
#
loop_
_entity_poly.entity_id
_entity_poly.type
_entity_poly.pdbx_seq_one_letter_code
_entity_poly.pdbx_strand_id
1 'polypeptide(L)'
;MLGPVDATDLGITLAHDHLVFDGTFMYVDPPDGADQHLADEEITLDNRGWVAYHWTSNHHNVSLDSEAVAIAELGRFLAAGGRTIVDPTNLGLGRDPEPVARIAEATGAQIILGAGYYLSGTHPDDMDDRSVDDLALEIVSDVREGIDGTGVRAGVIGEIGCTYPWLPNEKKSLRAAVAAQVETGAPLMVHPGRDPMSPVEIAEIVDSEGGDLSRTTICHIDRTCTDRSWLADMAATGCYLEYDLFGNESSWYPP
;
A
#
# COMPACT_ATOMS: atom_id res chain seq x y z
N MET A 1 -11.09 -0.18 10.76
CA MET A 1 -11.43 -1.57 11.13
C MET A 1 -12.62 -1.64 12.09
N LEU A 2 -12.46 -1.29 13.37
CA LEU A 2 -13.48 -1.47 14.41
C LEU A 2 -14.50 -0.32 14.52
N GLY A 3 -14.70 0.43 13.44
CA GLY A 3 -15.56 1.63 13.40
C GLY A 3 -14.79 2.96 13.52
N PRO A 4 -15.53 4.08 13.62
CA PRO A 4 -14.94 5.42 13.61
C PRO A 4 -14.17 5.74 14.89
N VAL A 5 -13.09 6.48 14.74
CA VAL A 5 -12.25 7.02 15.83
C VAL A 5 -12.07 8.53 15.59
N ASP A 6 -12.02 9.32 16.68
CA ASP A 6 -11.72 10.75 16.57
C ASP A 6 -10.28 10.97 16.09
N ALA A 7 -10.04 11.96 15.23
CA ALA A 7 -8.70 12.24 14.72
C ALA A 7 -7.69 12.58 15.83
N THR A 8 -8.14 13.18 16.94
CA THR A 8 -7.30 13.47 18.11
C THR A 8 -6.90 12.22 18.89
N ASP A 9 -7.57 11.10 18.63
CA ASP A 9 -7.33 9.81 19.25
C ASP A 9 -6.43 8.88 18.43
N LEU A 10 -5.92 9.29 17.25
CA LEU A 10 -5.05 8.43 16.45
C LEU A 10 -3.70 8.16 17.14
N GLY A 11 -3.17 9.11 17.92
CA GLY A 11 -1.90 8.96 18.63
C GLY A 11 -0.71 8.75 17.67
N ILE A 12 0.32 8.05 18.14
CA ILE A 12 1.46 7.67 17.30
C ILE A 12 0.95 6.67 16.24
N THR A 13 1.09 7.05 14.98
CA THR A 13 0.52 6.34 13.83
C THR A 13 1.61 5.93 12.86
N LEU A 14 1.62 4.66 12.46
CA LEU A 14 2.32 4.20 11.26
C LEU A 14 1.39 4.41 10.07
N ALA A 15 1.82 5.21 9.09
CA ALA A 15 0.97 5.69 8.00
C ALA A 15 0.93 4.74 6.79
N HIS A 16 1.80 3.72 6.75
CA HIS A 16 1.90 2.77 5.65
C HIS A 16 2.60 1.48 6.11
N ASP A 17 1.84 0.44 6.43
CA ASP A 17 2.35 -0.88 6.77
C ASP A 17 1.32 -1.97 6.44
N HIS A 18 1.74 -3.15 6.01
CA HIS A 18 0.83 -4.25 5.67
C HIS A 18 0.82 -5.31 6.79
N LEU A 19 -0.35 -5.66 7.30
CA LEU A 19 -0.49 -6.66 8.37
C LEU A 19 -0.68 -8.08 7.82
N VAL A 20 -1.43 -8.17 6.72
CA VAL A 20 -1.66 -9.37 5.93
C VAL A 20 -1.57 -8.96 4.46
N PHE A 21 -0.81 -9.71 3.68
CA PHE A 21 -0.38 -9.28 2.35
C PHE A 21 -0.07 -10.47 1.44
N ASP A 22 -0.63 -10.46 0.24
CA ASP A 22 -0.26 -11.36 -0.84
C ASP A 22 0.61 -10.63 -1.87
N GLY A 23 1.92 -10.87 -1.78
CA GLY A 23 2.92 -10.35 -2.70
C GLY A 23 3.40 -11.35 -3.73
N THR A 24 2.67 -12.45 -3.97
CA THR A 24 3.11 -13.52 -4.88
C THR A 24 3.37 -13.03 -6.30
N PHE A 25 2.72 -11.96 -6.74
CA PHE A 25 2.99 -11.31 -8.03
C PHE A 25 4.41 -10.74 -8.16
N MET A 26 5.09 -10.46 -7.03
CA MET A 26 6.48 -10.00 -7.00
C MET A 26 7.47 -11.15 -7.08
N TYR A 27 7.01 -12.41 -6.99
CA TYR A 27 7.91 -13.55 -6.96
C TYR A 27 8.69 -13.65 -8.27
N VAL A 28 10.01 -13.84 -8.15
CA VAL A 28 10.91 -14.08 -9.27
C VAL A 28 11.77 -15.28 -8.91
N ASP A 29 11.83 -16.28 -9.80
CA ASP A 29 12.68 -17.45 -9.62
C ASP A 29 14.13 -17.04 -9.28
N PRO A 30 14.80 -17.74 -8.34
CA PRO A 30 16.19 -17.44 -8.02
C PRO A 30 17.06 -17.53 -9.28
N PRO A 31 18.04 -16.63 -9.45
CA PRO A 31 18.88 -16.62 -10.65
C PRO A 31 19.70 -17.92 -10.78
N ASP A 32 20.08 -18.26 -12.01
CA ASP A 32 20.95 -19.40 -12.29
C ASP A 32 22.22 -19.36 -11.41
N GLY A 33 22.49 -20.47 -10.73
CA GLY A 33 23.64 -20.60 -9.82
C GLY A 33 23.39 -20.15 -8.38
N ALA A 34 22.22 -19.60 -8.05
CA ALA A 34 21.75 -19.47 -6.67
C ALA A 34 21.23 -20.81 -6.13
N ASP A 35 21.17 -20.93 -4.80
CA ASP A 35 20.64 -22.09 -4.10
C ASP A 35 19.11 -22.21 -4.28
N GLN A 36 18.69 -22.81 -5.39
CA GLN A 36 17.28 -22.90 -5.83
C GLN A 36 16.33 -23.48 -4.76
N HIS A 37 16.81 -24.43 -3.96
CA HIS A 37 16.01 -25.03 -2.89
C HIS A 37 15.55 -24.06 -1.80
N LEU A 38 16.22 -22.90 -1.67
CA LEU A 38 15.84 -21.86 -0.70
C LEU A 38 14.60 -21.07 -1.12
N ALA A 39 14.08 -21.26 -2.34
CA ALA A 39 12.84 -20.63 -2.78
C ALA A 39 11.62 -21.09 -1.97
N ASP A 40 11.61 -22.37 -1.55
CA ASP A 40 10.51 -23.03 -0.85
C ASP A 40 10.82 -23.29 0.64
N GLU A 41 12.00 -22.89 1.13
CA GLU A 41 12.39 -23.12 2.53
C GLU A 41 11.78 -22.05 3.45
N GLU A 42 11.24 -22.47 4.59
CA GLU A 42 10.79 -21.54 5.64
C GLU A 42 11.95 -20.62 6.08
N ILE A 43 11.64 -19.37 6.40
CA ILE A 43 12.65 -18.39 6.79
C ILE A 43 13.21 -18.76 8.17
N THR A 44 14.52 -19.00 8.23
CA THR A 44 15.26 -19.31 9.45
C THR A 44 16.47 -18.38 9.58
N LEU A 45 17.13 -18.41 10.75
CA LEU A 45 18.39 -17.67 10.91
C LEU A 45 19.51 -18.19 9.98
N ASP A 46 19.46 -19.46 9.58
CA ASP A 46 20.48 -20.07 8.72
C ASP A 46 20.37 -19.58 7.27
N ASN A 47 19.16 -19.32 6.78
CA ASN A 47 18.91 -18.86 5.40
C ASN A 47 18.60 -17.35 5.28
N ARG A 48 18.44 -16.62 6.40
CA ARG A 48 18.08 -15.18 6.41
C ARG A 48 18.94 -14.31 5.48
N GLY A 49 20.24 -14.56 5.43
CA GLY A 49 21.15 -13.77 4.59
C GLY A 49 20.85 -13.92 3.09
N TRP A 50 20.49 -15.13 2.67
CA TRP A 50 20.08 -15.41 1.30
C TRP A 50 18.73 -14.78 1.00
N VAL A 51 17.75 -14.95 1.89
CA VAL A 51 16.41 -14.37 1.73
C VAL A 51 16.48 -12.85 1.66
N ALA A 52 17.27 -12.20 2.52
CA ALA A 52 17.42 -10.74 2.49
C ALA A 52 18.03 -10.22 1.16
N TYR A 53 18.94 -10.99 0.55
CA TYR A 53 19.54 -10.63 -0.74
C TYR A 53 18.63 -10.96 -1.93
N HIS A 54 17.85 -12.04 -1.84
CA HIS A 54 16.92 -12.55 -2.85
C HIS A 54 15.46 -12.44 -2.37
N TRP A 55 15.06 -11.27 -1.86
CA TRP A 55 13.80 -11.13 -1.10
C TRP A 55 12.54 -11.41 -1.93
N THR A 56 12.61 -11.27 -3.25
CA THR A 56 11.52 -11.65 -4.16
C THR A 56 11.57 -13.12 -4.59
N SER A 57 12.55 -13.92 -4.15
CA SER A 57 12.77 -15.29 -4.64
C SER A 57 12.53 -16.36 -3.58
N ASN A 58 11.85 -16.02 -2.47
CA ASN A 58 11.39 -16.97 -1.47
C ASN A 58 9.88 -16.82 -1.29
N HIS A 59 9.14 -17.92 -1.46
CA HIS A 59 7.67 -17.92 -1.40
C HIS A 59 7.12 -17.52 -0.03
N HIS A 60 7.85 -17.83 1.05
CA HIS A 60 7.49 -17.42 2.42
C HIS A 60 7.82 -15.95 2.72
N ASN A 61 8.71 -15.31 1.95
CA ASN A 61 9.08 -13.91 2.16
C ASN A 61 8.18 -12.94 1.42
N VAL A 62 7.62 -13.33 0.28
CA VAL A 62 6.69 -12.51 -0.52
C VAL A 62 5.24 -12.58 -0.01
N SER A 63 4.99 -13.25 1.11
CA SER A 63 3.65 -13.41 1.69
C SER A 63 3.68 -13.07 3.18
N LEU A 64 2.72 -12.27 3.65
CA LEU A 64 2.46 -12.05 5.07
C LEU A 64 1.11 -12.69 5.41
N ASP A 65 1.14 -13.92 5.92
CA ASP A 65 -0.05 -14.75 6.12
C ASP A 65 -0.25 -15.21 7.58
N SER A 66 0.62 -14.78 8.49
CA SER A 66 0.61 -15.22 9.89
C SER A 66 0.04 -14.15 10.83
N GLU A 67 -1.23 -14.30 11.20
CA GLU A 67 -1.89 -13.47 12.24
C GLU A 67 -1.10 -13.46 13.56
N ALA A 68 -0.52 -14.60 13.94
CA ALA A 68 0.25 -14.72 15.17
C ALA A 68 1.52 -13.84 15.16
N VAL A 69 2.20 -13.76 14.01
CA VAL A 69 3.36 -12.87 13.81
C VAL A 69 2.88 -11.42 13.81
N ALA A 70 1.83 -11.10 13.04
CA ALA A 70 1.28 -9.74 12.97
C ALA A 70 0.87 -9.22 14.36
N ILE A 71 0.18 -10.03 15.17
CA ILE A 71 -0.19 -9.68 16.56
C ILE A 71 1.04 -9.42 17.41
N ALA A 72 2.08 -10.26 17.30
CA ALA A 72 3.30 -10.11 18.09
C ALA A 72 4.09 -8.86 17.70
N GLU A 73 4.24 -8.57 16.40
CA GLU A 73 4.93 -7.37 15.89
C GLU A 73 4.15 -6.10 16.24
N LEU A 74 2.84 -6.08 16.01
CA LEU A 74 2.00 -4.94 16.38
C LEU A 74 2.00 -4.70 17.89
N GLY A 75 2.06 -5.76 18.69
CA GLY A 75 2.25 -5.66 20.15
C GLY A 75 3.53 -4.93 20.55
N ARG A 76 4.63 -5.05 19.78
CA ARG A 76 5.87 -4.29 20.02
C ARG A 76 5.70 -2.82 19.69
N PHE A 77 5.03 -2.49 18.60
CA PHE A 77 4.68 -1.11 18.25
C PHE A 77 3.85 -0.46 19.35
N LEU A 78 2.79 -1.12 19.81
CA LEU A 78 1.94 -0.64 20.91
C LEU A 78 2.73 -0.46 22.21
N ALA A 79 3.61 -1.42 22.56
CA ALA A 79 4.46 -1.32 23.74
C ALA A 79 5.45 -0.14 23.67
N ALA A 80 5.83 0.29 22.47
CA ALA A 80 6.65 1.46 22.22
C ALA A 80 5.87 2.79 22.25
N GLY A 81 4.56 2.76 22.50
CA GLY A 81 3.67 3.93 22.54
C GLY A 81 2.87 4.16 21.25
N GLY A 82 3.01 3.26 20.28
CA GLY A 82 2.16 3.20 19.10
C GLY A 82 0.68 3.03 19.42
N ARG A 83 -0.20 3.48 18.52
CA ARG A 83 -1.66 3.36 18.70
C ARG A 83 -2.38 2.98 17.41
N THR A 84 -2.00 3.60 16.29
CA THR A 84 -2.69 3.42 15.00
C THR A 84 -1.74 2.92 13.93
N ILE A 85 -2.26 2.08 13.04
CA ILE A 85 -1.60 1.65 11.82
C ILE A 85 -2.57 1.82 10.64
N VAL A 86 -2.05 2.31 9.52
CA VAL A 86 -2.75 2.34 8.24
C VAL A 86 -2.23 1.16 7.42
N ASP A 87 -3.15 0.27 7.06
CA ASP A 87 -2.92 -0.88 6.20
C ASP A 87 -3.54 -0.62 4.82
N PRO A 88 -2.73 -0.20 3.84
CA PRO A 88 -3.22 0.17 2.52
C PRO A 88 -3.35 -1.00 1.55
N THR A 89 -3.31 -2.23 2.06
CA THR A 89 -3.56 -3.44 1.27
C THR A 89 -4.93 -3.34 0.61
N ASN A 90 -4.96 -3.38 -0.72
CA ASN A 90 -6.15 -3.18 -1.53
C ASN A 90 -6.29 -4.27 -2.61
N LEU A 91 -7.11 -4.02 -3.65
CA LEU A 91 -7.32 -4.99 -4.71
C LEU A 91 -6.02 -5.19 -5.51
N GLY A 92 -5.52 -6.42 -5.45
CA GLY A 92 -4.24 -6.81 -6.03
C GLY A 92 -3.16 -7.16 -5.00
N LEU A 93 -3.36 -6.82 -3.73
CA LEU A 93 -2.43 -7.10 -2.63
C LEU A 93 -2.98 -8.12 -1.61
N GLY A 94 -4.10 -8.78 -1.93
CA GLY A 94 -4.70 -9.78 -1.04
C GLY A 94 -5.51 -9.20 0.11
N ARG A 95 -6.15 -8.02 -0.06
CA ARG A 95 -6.99 -7.39 0.96
C ARG A 95 -8.03 -8.37 1.52
N ASP A 96 -7.95 -8.63 2.82
CA ASP A 96 -8.93 -9.41 3.57
C ASP A 96 -9.20 -8.76 4.94
N PRO A 97 -10.38 -8.14 5.15
CA PRO A 97 -10.72 -7.51 6.43
C PRO A 97 -10.84 -8.50 7.60
N GLU A 98 -11.13 -9.79 7.37
CA GLU A 98 -11.40 -10.75 8.45
C GLU A 98 -10.20 -11.06 9.36
N PRO A 99 -9.01 -11.45 8.85
CA PRO A 99 -7.83 -11.64 9.69
C PRO A 99 -7.40 -10.33 10.34
N VAL A 100 -7.53 -9.19 9.64
CA VAL A 100 -7.22 -7.87 10.21
C VAL A 100 -8.16 -7.52 11.37
N ALA A 101 -9.43 -7.92 11.31
CA ALA A 101 -10.38 -7.81 12.44
C ALA A 101 -9.84 -8.51 13.68
N ARG A 102 -9.41 -9.77 13.53
CA ARG A 102 -8.89 -10.60 14.63
C ARG A 102 -7.61 -10.02 15.20
N ILE A 103 -6.73 -9.49 14.36
CA ILE A 103 -5.51 -8.78 14.79
C ILE A 103 -5.88 -7.53 15.60
N ALA A 104 -6.84 -6.71 15.12
CA ALA A 104 -7.30 -5.51 15.83
C ALA A 104 -7.88 -5.86 17.20
N GLU A 105 -8.74 -6.88 17.27
CA GLU A 105 -9.36 -7.34 18.52
C GLU A 105 -8.34 -7.90 19.51
N ALA A 106 -7.37 -8.68 19.04
CA ALA A 106 -6.35 -9.30 19.88
C ALA A 106 -5.35 -8.29 20.45
N THR A 107 -5.03 -7.24 19.69
CA THR A 107 -4.00 -6.25 20.07
C THR A 107 -4.59 -4.99 20.70
N GLY A 108 -5.83 -4.64 20.37
CA GLY A 108 -6.43 -3.34 20.70
C GLY A 108 -5.90 -2.18 19.84
N ALA A 109 -5.15 -2.46 18.77
CA ALA A 109 -4.67 -1.43 17.85
C ALA A 109 -5.82 -0.81 17.04
N GLN A 110 -5.67 0.47 16.71
CA GLN A 110 -6.52 1.12 15.72
C GLN A 110 -5.96 0.82 14.32
N ILE A 111 -6.76 0.19 13.47
CA ILE A 111 -6.33 -0.19 12.11
C ILE A 111 -7.22 0.51 11.08
N ILE A 112 -6.60 1.25 10.16
CA ILE A 112 -7.26 1.95 9.05
C ILE A 112 -6.97 1.15 7.76
N LEU A 113 -8.01 0.65 7.09
CA LEU A 113 -7.85 -0.14 5.86
C LEU A 113 -7.90 0.73 4.60
N GLY A 114 -7.17 0.29 3.57
CA GLY A 114 -7.15 0.84 2.22
C GLY A 114 -8.26 0.33 1.28
N ALA A 115 -8.42 1.06 0.19
CA ALA A 115 -9.32 0.76 -0.92
C ALA A 115 -8.67 1.07 -2.27
N GLY A 116 -9.31 0.64 -3.36
CA GLY A 116 -8.80 0.85 -4.71
C GLY A 116 -7.93 -0.27 -5.20
N TYR A 117 -7.13 0.04 -6.22
CA TYR A 117 -6.43 -0.93 -7.05
C TYR A 117 -4.94 -0.66 -7.09
N TYR A 118 -4.17 -1.72 -6.96
CA TYR A 118 -2.71 -1.65 -7.03
C TYR A 118 -2.20 -1.61 -8.49
N LEU A 119 -1.09 -2.27 -8.80
CA LEU A 119 -0.42 -2.22 -10.09
C LEU A 119 -1.16 -3.03 -11.16
N SER A 120 -0.94 -2.71 -12.43
CA SER A 120 -1.64 -3.34 -13.55
C SER A 120 -1.47 -4.86 -13.60
N GLY A 121 -0.35 -5.40 -13.11
CA GLY A 121 -0.11 -6.84 -13.06
C GLY A 121 -1.00 -7.60 -12.07
N THR A 122 -1.68 -6.88 -11.17
CA THR A 122 -2.57 -7.43 -10.14
C THR A 122 -4.02 -7.00 -10.32
N HIS A 123 -4.34 -6.32 -11.44
CA HIS A 123 -5.72 -5.94 -11.76
C HIS A 123 -6.56 -7.17 -12.16
N PRO A 124 -7.88 -7.12 -11.96
CA PRO A 124 -8.75 -8.21 -12.39
C PRO A 124 -8.78 -8.33 -13.92
N ASP A 125 -9.11 -9.52 -14.42
CA ASP A 125 -9.14 -9.83 -15.86
C ASP A 125 -10.09 -8.93 -16.67
N ASP A 126 -11.14 -8.39 -16.04
CA ASP A 126 -12.13 -7.50 -16.65
C ASP A 126 -11.75 -6.01 -16.56
N MET A 127 -10.55 -5.67 -16.05
CA MET A 127 -10.14 -4.28 -15.83
C MET A 127 -10.21 -3.45 -17.11
N ASP A 128 -9.84 -4.00 -18.27
CA ASP A 128 -9.89 -3.29 -19.56
C ASP A 128 -11.30 -2.79 -19.91
N ASP A 129 -12.33 -3.57 -19.58
CA ASP A 129 -13.73 -3.30 -19.90
C ASP A 129 -14.41 -2.35 -18.91
N ARG A 130 -13.83 -2.18 -17.72
CA ARG A 130 -14.35 -1.28 -16.67
C ARG A 130 -14.08 0.19 -17.00
N SER A 131 -15.07 1.04 -16.72
CA SER A 131 -14.92 2.50 -16.85
C SER A 131 -14.32 3.13 -15.58
N VAL A 132 -13.88 4.40 -15.69
CA VAL A 132 -13.46 5.19 -14.52
C VAL A 132 -14.59 5.28 -13.49
N ASP A 133 -15.83 5.48 -13.94
CA ASP A 133 -16.99 5.64 -13.08
C ASP A 133 -17.31 4.34 -12.32
N ASP A 134 -17.20 3.18 -12.98
CA ASP A 134 -17.43 1.87 -12.34
C ASP A 134 -16.41 1.64 -11.20
N LEU A 135 -15.12 1.88 -11.49
CA LEU A 135 -14.05 1.74 -10.49
C LEU A 135 -14.23 2.75 -9.34
N ALA A 136 -14.62 3.99 -9.64
CA ALA A 136 -14.85 5.02 -8.64
C ALA A 136 -16.02 4.63 -7.72
N LEU A 137 -17.12 4.09 -8.27
CA LEU A 137 -18.28 3.63 -7.50
C LEU A 137 -17.89 2.52 -6.52
N GLU A 138 -17.03 1.58 -6.92
CA GLU A 138 -16.55 0.52 -6.03
C GLU A 138 -15.70 1.08 -4.88
N ILE A 139 -14.77 1.99 -5.17
CA ILE A 139 -13.95 2.65 -4.14
C ILE A 139 -14.85 3.45 -3.18
N VAL A 140 -15.83 4.18 -3.71
CA VAL A 140 -16.81 4.92 -2.90
C VAL A 140 -17.60 3.97 -2.00
N SER A 141 -18.00 2.81 -2.52
CA SER A 141 -18.70 1.77 -1.77
C SER A 141 -17.85 1.23 -0.62
N ASP A 142 -16.58 0.91 -0.87
CA ASP A 142 -15.65 0.45 0.17
C ASP A 142 -15.51 1.47 1.32
N VAL A 143 -15.50 2.76 0.99
CA VAL A 143 -15.38 3.85 1.97
C VAL A 143 -16.69 4.13 2.71
N ARG A 144 -17.83 4.12 2.01
CA ARG A 144 -19.12 4.58 2.59
C ARG A 144 -20.00 3.45 3.11
N GLU A 145 -19.94 2.28 2.51
CA GLU A 145 -20.84 1.15 2.78
C GLU A 145 -20.07 0.03 3.49
N GLY A 146 -18.97 -0.41 2.89
CA GLY A 146 -18.04 -1.38 3.45
C GLY A 146 -17.46 -2.31 2.38
N ILE A 147 -16.28 -2.84 2.66
CA ILE A 147 -15.51 -3.74 1.82
C ILE A 147 -16.20 -5.10 1.75
N ASP A 148 -16.42 -5.60 0.53
CA ASP A 148 -16.87 -6.97 0.22
C ASP A 148 -18.09 -7.45 1.03
N GLY A 149 -18.99 -6.54 1.38
CA GLY A 149 -20.20 -6.84 2.16
C GLY A 149 -19.96 -7.15 3.64
N THR A 150 -18.73 -7.00 4.14
CA THR A 150 -18.36 -7.22 5.55
C THR A 150 -18.90 -6.13 6.49
N GLY A 151 -19.28 -4.96 5.94
CA GLY A 151 -19.64 -3.76 6.69
C GLY A 151 -18.44 -3.00 7.26
N VAL A 152 -17.21 -3.50 7.06
CA VAL A 152 -15.96 -2.82 7.44
C VAL A 152 -15.64 -1.79 6.37
N ARG A 153 -15.51 -0.52 6.75
CA ARG A 153 -15.22 0.56 5.80
C ARG A 153 -13.72 0.83 5.68
N ALA A 154 -13.28 1.12 4.47
CA ALA A 154 -11.97 1.70 4.22
C ALA A 154 -11.91 3.14 4.78
N GLY A 155 -10.74 3.53 5.31
CA GLY A 155 -10.50 4.88 5.81
C GLY A 155 -9.51 5.69 4.97
N VAL A 156 -8.88 5.07 3.99
CA VAL A 156 -8.01 5.69 2.99
C VAL A 156 -8.28 5.07 1.61
N ILE A 157 -8.15 5.87 0.56
CA ILE A 157 -8.15 5.37 -0.83
C ILE A 157 -6.68 5.17 -1.21
N GLY A 158 -6.26 3.93 -1.40
CA GLY A 158 -4.90 3.57 -1.70
C GLY A 158 -4.45 2.30 -0.99
N GLU A 159 -3.24 1.81 -1.28
CA GLU A 159 -2.24 2.47 -2.15
C GLU A 159 -2.51 2.28 -3.65
N ILE A 160 -2.71 3.38 -4.39
CA ILE A 160 -3.04 3.29 -5.82
C ILE A 160 -1.76 3.05 -6.63
N GLY A 161 -1.71 1.91 -7.30
CA GLY A 161 -0.53 1.46 -8.05
C GLY A 161 -0.30 2.25 -9.33
N CYS A 162 0.87 2.88 -9.45
CA CYS A 162 1.32 3.54 -10.68
C CYS A 162 2.72 3.03 -11.06
N THR A 163 2.85 2.34 -12.19
CA THR A 163 4.17 2.05 -12.77
C THR A 163 4.69 3.23 -13.58
N TYR A 164 5.99 3.18 -13.90
CA TYR A 164 6.59 4.08 -14.88
C TYR A 164 7.42 3.28 -15.90
N PRO A 165 7.23 3.49 -17.21
CA PRO A 165 6.22 4.36 -17.83
C PRO A 165 4.79 3.90 -17.58
N TRP A 166 3.85 4.85 -17.56
CA TRP A 166 2.45 4.60 -17.27
C TRP A 166 1.79 3.53 -18.15
N LEU A 167 1.01 2.68 -17.51
CA LEU A 167 0.05 1.81 -18.19
C LEU A 167 -1.35 2.46 -18.24
N PRO A 168 -2.16 2.23 -19.30
CA PRO A 168 -3.48 2.84 -19.42
C PRO A 168 -4.43 2.53 -18.25
N ASN A 169 -4.40 1.30 -17.73
CA ASN A 169 -5.26 0.89 -16.62
C ASN A 169 -4.86 1.51 -15.29
N GLU A 170 -3.58 1.79 -15.07
CA GLU A 170 -3.13 2.49 -13.87
C GLU A 170 -3.52 3.97 -13.90
N LYS A 171 -3.43 4.63 -15.06
CA LYS A 171 -3.99 5.98 -15.24
C LYS A 171 -5.50 6.01 -15.03
N LYS A 172 -6.22 4.99 -15.52
CA LYS A 172 -7.67 4.82 -15.32
C LYS A 172 -8.01 4.63 -13.83
N SER A 173 -7.26 3.76 -13.15
CA SER A 173 -7.36 3.51 -11.71
C SER A 173 -7.12 4.79 -10.89
N LEU A 174 -6.05 5.55 -11.19
CA LEU A 174 -5.76 6.80 -10.49
C LEU A 174 -6.90 7.82 -10.65
N ARG A 175 -7.44 7.99 -11.87
CA ARG A 175 -8.59 8.88 -12.10
C ARG A 175 -9.82 8.45 -11.31
N ALA A 176 -10.09 7.15 -11.23
CA ALA A 176 -11.18 6.61 -10.44
C ALA A 176 -10.99 6.87 -8.94
N ALA A 177 -9.76 6.70 -8.44
CA ALA A 177 -9.40 7.01 -7.07
C ALA A 177 -9.55 8.50 -6.74
N VAL A 178 -9.18 9.40 -7.66
CA VAL A 178 -9.39 10.85 -7.52
C VAL A 178 -10.88 11.19 -7.50
N ALA A 179 -11.68 10.63 -8.41
CA ALA A 179 -13.12 10.82 -8.40
C ALA A 179 -13.75 10.35 -7.08
N ALA A 180 -13.31 9.20 -6.55
CA ALA A 180 -13.74 8.72 -5.24
C ALA A 180 -13.26 9.61 -4.09
N GLN A 181 -12.05 10.18 -4.16
CA GLN A 181 -11.54 11.16 -3.19
C GLN A 181 -12.44 12.41 -3.16
N VAL A 182 -12.81 12.93 -4.32
CA VAL A 182 -13.69 14.10 -4.47
C VAL A 182 -15.08 13.81 -3.88
N GLU A 183 -15.66 12.65 -4.18
CA GLU A 183 -16.99 12.27 -3.71
C GLU A 183 -17.02 11.99 -2.20
N THR A 184 -16.02 11.28 -1.66
CA THR A 184 -16.03 10.82 -0.27
C THR A 184 -15.35 11.77 0.70
N GLY A 185 -14.41 12.58 0.22
CA GLY A 185 -13.47 13.31 1.04
C GLY A 185 -12.53 12.40 1.84
N ALA A 186 -12.32 11.14 1.47
CA ALA A 186 -11.28 10.29 2.07
C ALA A 186 -9.87 10.74 1.61
N PRO A 187 -8.82 10.53 2.42
CA PRO A 187 -7.45 10.76 1.98
C PRO A 187 -7.08 9.79 0.84
N LEU A 188 -6.21 10.25 -0.07
CA LEU A 188 -5.68 9.49 -1.20
C LEU A 188 -4.22 9.14 -0.94
N MET A 189 -3.82 7.91 -1.26
CA MET A 189 -2.46 7.43 -1.16
C MET A 189 -2.05 6.73 -2.45
N VAL A 190 -0.92 7.15 -3.03
CA VAL A 190 -0.50 6.71 -4.36
C VAL A 190 0.91 6.14 -4.31
N HIS A 191 1.06 4.93 -4.83
CA HIS A 191 2.33 4.25 -5.08
C HIS A 191 2.95 4.77 -6.38
N PRO A 192 4.04 5.56 -6.33
CA PRO A 192 4.64 6.05 -7.55
C PRO A 192 5.56 5.00 -8.19
N GLY A 193 5.71 5.15 -9.51
CA GLY A 193 6.78 4.50 -10.25
C GLY A 193 8.13 5.03 -9.78
N ARG A 194 9.21 4.35 -10.17
CA ARG A 194 10.57 4.66 -9.66
C ARG A 194 11.20 5.88 -10.31
N ASP A 195 10.66 6.32 -11.44
CA ASP A 195 11.16 7.51 -12.12
C ASP A 195 10.84 8.75 -11.28
N PRO A 196 11.79 9.68 -11.07
CA PRO A 196 11.57 10.91 -10.31
C PRO A 196 10.45 11.80 -10.85
N MET A 197 10.06 11.64 -12.13
CA MET A 197 8.91 12.35 -12.70
C MET A 197 7.56 11.73 -12.34
N SER A 198 7.51 10.45 -11.92
CA SER A 198 6.25 9.78 -11.59
C SER A 198 5.46 10.50 -10.49
N PRO A 199 6.05 10.90 -9.34
CA PRO A 199 5.37 11.74 -8.34
C PRO A 199 4.77 13.03 -8.90
N VAL A 200 5.49 13.70 -9.81
CA VAL A 200 5.07 14.97 -10.41
C VAL A 200 3.86 14.75 -11.32
N GLU A 201 3.94 13.77 -12.22
CA GLU A 201 2.83 13.43 -13.13
C GLU A 201 1.59 12.94 -12.37
N ILE A 202 1.77 12.22 -11.26
CA ILE A 202 0.67 11.82 -10.36
C ILE A 202 -0.02 13.06 -9.79
N ALA A 203 0.74 14.00 -9.21
CA ALA A 203 0.18 15.21 -8.64
C ALA A 203 -0.56 16.06 -9.69
N GLU A 204 -0.02 16.16 -10.91
CA GLU A 204 -0.68 16.84 -12.03
C GLU A 204 -2.02 16.18 -12.41
N ILE A 205 -2.09 14.84 -12.45
CA ILE A 205 -3.34 14.14 -12.70
C ILE A 205 -4.33 14.41 -11.56
N VAL A 206 -3.91 14.28 -10.30
CA VAL A 206 -4.77 14.52 -9.14
C VAL A 206 -5.37 15.93 -9.18
N ASP A 207 -4.55 16.97 -9.41
CA ASP A 207 -5.01 18.36 -9.50
C ASP A 207 -5.96 18.58 -10.68
N SER A 208 -5.60 18.07 -11.87
CA SER A 208 -6.40 18.28 -13.09
C SER A 208 -7.75 17.57 -13.06
N GLU A 209 -7.87 16.46 -12.33
CA GLU A 209 -9.11 15.72 -12.11
C GLU A 209 -9.92 16.26 -10.91
N GLY A 210 -9.42 17.32 -10.25
CA GLY A 210 -10.11 18.04 -9.18
C GLY A 210 -9.92 17.45 -7.77
N GLY A 211 -8.94 16.56 -7.60
CA GLY A 211 -8.55 16.00 -6.32
C GLY A 211 -7.91 17.02 -5.37
N ASP A 212 -7.94 16.72 -4.09
CA ASP A 212 -7.35 17.56 -3.04
C ASP A 212 -5.93 17.12 -2.75
N LEU A 213 -4.94 17.84 -3.30
CA LEU A 213 -3.52 17.56 -3.06
C LEU A 213 -3.15 17.65 -1.57
N SER A 214 -3.82 18.49 -0.77
CA SER A 214 -3.58 18.59 0.68
C SER A 214 -4.03 17.37 1.46
N ARG A 215 -4.68 16.41 0.78
CA ARG A 215 -5.12 15.12 1.32
C ARG A 215 -4.62 13.96 0.48
N THR A 216 -3.54 14.18 -0.27
CA THR A 216 -2.88 13.19 -1.11
C THR A 216 -1.48 12.90 -0.58
N THR A 217 -1.18 11.62 -0.38
CA THR A 217 0.13 11.11 0.00
C THR A 217 0.79 10.44 -1.19
N ILE A 218 2.03 10.83 -1.49
CA ILE A 218 2.88 10.13 -2.44
C ILE A 218 3.83 9.22 -1.64
N CYS A 219 3.65 7.90 -1.81
CA CYS A 219 4.42 6.86 -1.13
C CYS A 219 5.86 6.78 -1.65
N HIS A 220 6.71 6.02 -0.97
CA HIS A 220 7.99 5.53 -1.46
C HIS A 220 8.96 6.63 -1.95
N ILE A 221 8.88 7.83 -1.36
CA ILE A 221 9.76 8.93 -1.74
C ILE A 221 11.22 8.59 -1.47
N ASP A 222 11.51 7.72 -0.50
CA ASP A 222 12.85 7.23 -0.16
C ASP A 222 13.57 6.59 -1.36
N ARG A 223 12.83 5.79 -2.17
CA ARG A 223 13.39 5.06 -3.32
C ARG A 223 13.22 5.81 -4.65
N THR A 224 12.18 6.63 -4.76
CA THR A 224 11.85 7.34 -6.01
C THR A 224 12.61 8.66 -6.14
N CYS A 225 12.89 9.33 -5.02
CA CYS A 225 13.55 10.64 -5.00
C CYS A 225 14.95 10.59 -4.38
N THR A 226 15.98 10.45 -5.21
CA THR A 226 17.38 10.55 -4.74
C THR A 226 17.92 11.99 -4.77
N ASP A 227 17.41 12.84 -5.67
CA ASP A 227 17.75 14.27 -5.71
C ASP A 227 16.78 15.10 -4.88
N ARG A 228 17.26 15.64 -3.76
CA ARG A 228 16.45 16.44 -2.84
C ARG A 228 16.02 17.79 -3.40
N SER A 229 16.55 18.21 -4.55
CA SER A 229 16.30 19.53 -5.12
C SER A 229 14.83 19.76 -5.44
N TRP A 230 14.08 18.73 -5.86
CA TRP A 230 12.66 18.85 -6.21
C TRP A 230 11.69 18.57 -5.05
N LEU A 231 12.16 18.04 -3.92
CA LEU A 231 11.29 17.75 -2.76
C LEU A 231 10.56 19.01 -2.26
N ALA A 232 11.23 20.16 -2.30
CA ALA A 232 10.62 21.43 -1.93
C ALA A 232 9.48 21.81 -2.88
N ASP A 233 9.67 21.61 -4.18
CA ASP A 233 8.67 21.91 -5.20
C ASP A 233 7.48 20.96 -5.08
N MET A 234 7.73 19.67 -4.84
CA MET A 234 6.66 18.69 -4.64
C MET A 234 5.91 18.90 -3.32
N ALA A 235 6.60 19.21 -2.22
CA ALA A 235 5.92 19.60 -0.98
C ALA A 235 5.09 20.88 -1.15
N ALA A 236 5.52 21.83 -1.99
CA ALA A 236 4.79 23.05 -2.29
C ALA A 236 3.47 22.81 -3.06
N THR A 237 3.28 21.64 -3.68
CA THR A 237 1.99 21.24 -4.26
C THR A 237 0.92 21.02 -3.20
N GLY A 238 1.31 20.77 -1.94
CA GLY A 238 0.42 20.44 -0.83
C GLY A 238 0.36 18.94 -0.52
N CYS A 239 0.91 18.07 -1.38
CA CYS A 239 0.99 16.64 -1.11
C CYS A 239 1.84 16.33 0.12
N TYR A 240 1.51 15.24 0.80
CA TYR A 240 2.40 14.58 1.74
C TYR A 240 3.43 13.74 0.97
N LEU A 241 4.69 13.88 1.37
CA LEU A 241 5.80 13.08 0.85
C LEU A 241 6.15 12.03 1.89
N GLU A 242 5.84 10.77 1.60
CA GLU A 242 5.96 9.69 2.57
C GLU A 242 7.30 8.96 2.43
N TYR A 243 7.96 8.83 3.58
CA TYR A 243 9.20 8.09 3.76
C TYR A 243 8.86 6.77 4.49
N ASP A 244 8.30 5.82 3.75
CA ASP A 244 7.70 4.56 4.27
C ASP A 244 8.65 3.36 4.20
N LEU A 245 9.81 3.48 3.56
CA LEU A 245 10.80 2.39 3.47
C LEU A 245 11.86 2.43 4.58
N PHE A 246 11.59 3.11 5.70
CA PHE A 246 12.54 3.22 6.79
C PHE A 246 12.86 1.85 7.40
N GLY A 247 14.15 1.49 7.43
CA GLY A 247 14.60 0.17 7.89
C GLY A 247 14.67 -0.90 6.79
N ASN A 248 14.27 -0.57 5.55
CA ASN A 248 14.58 -1.43 4.40
C ASN A 248 16.08 -1.36 4.10
N GLU A 249 16.79 -2.47 4.31
CA GLU A 249 18.24 -2.58 4.11
C GLU A 249 18.62 -3.24 2.77
N SER A 250 17.66 -3.38 1.85
CA SER A 250 17.93 -4.01 0.56
C SER A 250 18.86 -3.14 -0.29
N SER A 251 20.08 -3.62 -0.51
CA SER A 251 21.06 -2.97 -1.39
C SER A 251 20.68 -3.04 -2.88
N TRP A 252 19.72 -3.90 -3.22
CA TRP A 252 19.18 -4.08 -4.57
C TRP A 252 17.66 -4.18 -4.49
N TYR A 253 16.98 -3.05 -4.70
CA TYR A 253 15.53 -3.02 -4.80
C TYR A 253 15.14 -3.49 -6.23
N PRO A 254 14.73 -4.75 -6.45
CA PRO A 254 14.40 -5.32 -7.76
C PRO A 254 13.29 -4.50 -8.43
N PRO A 255 13.27 -4.35 -9.77
CA PRO A 255 12.40 -3.44 -10.53
C PRO A 255 10.90 -3.65 -10.29
#